data_AF-A0A960D1E6-F1
#
_entry.id   AF-A0A960D1E6-F1
#
_cell.length_a   1.000
_cell.length_b   1.000
_cell.length_c   1.000
_cell.angle_alpha   90.00
_cell.angle_beta   90.00
_cell.angle_gamma   90.00
#
_symmetry.space_group_name_H-M   'P 1'
#
loop_
_entity.id
_entity.type
_entity.pdbx_description
1 polymer ?
#
loop_
_entity_poly.entity_id
_entity_poly.type
_entity_poly.pdbx_seq_one_letter_code
_entity_poly.pdbx_strand_id
1 'polypeptide(L)'
;MDISGVGVWSSQLRYGNPDKVAEAAAELEELGFTALWVPDVGGPVFDSVDRLLGATEQVVIATGILNLWMHTPAETAANYAALTAAHGDRFLLGIGVSHAPLIDAAEPGRYRRPLAATREYLDGLDAADPPVPVQNRVLAALGPKMLALAAGRSRGAHPYLTTPEHTASARAELGAGPLLLPEQGVVLSTDPA
;
A
#
# COMPACT_ATOMS: atom_id res chain seq x y z
N MET A 1 -14.70 0.11 -4.02
CA MET A 1 -13.93 1.16 -3.32
C MET A 1 -13.60 2.35 -4.22
N ASP A 2 -14.01 3.57 -3.86
CA ASP A 2 -13.60 4.81 -4.53
C ASP A 2 -12.42 5.43 -3.77
N ILE A 3 -11.38 5.87 -4.49
CA ILE A 3 -10.21 6.51 -3.89
C ILE A 3 -9.90 7.79 -4.69
N SER A 4 -10.07 8.91 -4.01
CA SER A 4 -9.91 10.26 -4.56
C SER A 4 -9.45 11.20 -3.45
N GLY A 5 -8.96 12.39 -3.77
CA GLY A 5 -8.52 13.35 -2.75
C GLY A 5 -7.17 13.02 -2.12
N VAL A 6 -7.00 13.42 -0.85
CA VAL A 6 -5.74 13.34 -0.11
C VAL A 6 -5.84 12.26 0.97
N GLY A 7 -4.81 11.41 1.05
CA GLY A 7 -4.64 10.45 2.12
C GLY A 7 -3.46 10.80 3.04
N VAL A 8 -3.38 10.10 4.17
CA VAL A 8 -2.28 10.23 5.14
C VAL A 8 -1.46 8.94 5.14
N TRP A 9 -0.16 9.08 4.91
CA TRP A 9 0.80 8.00 5.12
C TRP A 9 1.48 8.18 6.47
N SER A 10 1.41 7.17 7.35
CA SER A 10 1.95 7.31 8.69
C SER A 10 2.40 5.98 9.29
N SER A 11 3.67 5.94 9.69
CA SER A 11 4.21 4.84 10.51
C SER A 11 3.60 4.81 11.90
N GLN A 12 3.08 5.93 12.42
CA GLN A 12 2.47 5.98 13.75
C GLN A 12 1.10 5.30 13.79
N LEU A 13 0.36 5.29 12.69
CA LEU A 13 -0.87 4.48 12.57
C LEU A 13 -0.58 2.97 12.64
N ARG A 14 0.67 2.57 12.38
CA ARG A 14 1.12 1.17 12.44
C ARG A 14 1.80 0.81 13.75
N TYR A 15 2.77 1.62 14.17
CA TYR A 15 3.73 1.32 15.24
C TYR A 15 3.61 2.27 16.44
N GLY A 16 2.65 3.20 16.41
CA GLY A 16 2.36 4.09 17.53
C GLY A 16 1.66 3.36 18.69
N ASN A 17 1.31 4.12 19.73
CA ASN A 17 0.59 3.58 20.89
C ASN A 17 -0.77 2.97 20.45
N PRO A 18 -1.00 1.66 20.64
CA PRO A 18 -2.26 1.01 20.24
C PRO A 18 -3.52 1.69 20.78
N ASP A 19 -3.47 2.27 21.97
CA ASP A 19 -4.59 2.96 22.61
C ASP A 19 -4.98 4.26 21.90
N LYS A 20 -4.06 4.82 21.11
CA LYS A 20 -4.22 6.10 20.40
C LYS A 20 -4.40 5.96 18.90
N VAL A 21 -4.01 4.82 18.32
CA VAL A 21 -4.09 4.59 16.86
C VAL A 21 -5.54 4.63 16.36
N ALA A 22 -6.48 4.01 17.10
CA ALA A 22 -7.89 3.99 16.70
C ALA A 22 -8.52 5.40 16.74
N GLU A 23 -8.28 6.13 17.82
CA GLU A 23 -8.73 7.53 17.98
C GLU A 23 -8.18 8.42 16.86
N ALA A 24 -6.88 8.32 16.56
CA ALA A 24 -6.25 9.08 15.48
C ALA A 24 -6.81 8.71 14.09
N ALA A 25 -7.13 7.44 13.84
CA ALA A 25 -7.71 7.01 12.57
C ALA A 25 -9.12 7.60 12.35
N ALA A 26 -9.95 7.57 13.39
CA ALA A 26 -11.28 8.18 13.36
C ALA A 26 -11.20 9.70 13.15
N GLU A 27 -10.30 10.39 13.88
CA GLU A 27 -10.10 11.83 13.72
C GLU A 27 -9.64 12.20 12.30
N LEU A 28 -8.73 11.43 11.70
CA LEU A 28 -8.30 11.67 10.31
C LEU A 28 -9.45 11.48 9.31
N GLU A 29 -10.35 10.53 9.53
CA GLU A 29 -11.56 10.37 8.74
C GLU A 29 -12.52 11.57 8.91
N GLU A 30 -12.75 12.02 10.14
CA GLU A 30 -13.58 13.20 10.44
C GLU A 30 -13.03 14.49 9.81
N LEU A 31 -11.70 14.61 9.70
CA LEU A 31 -11.01 15.69 8.99
C LEU A 31 -11.13 15.59 7.46
N GLY A 32 -11.70 14.51 6.93
CA GLY A 32 -11.99 14.32 5.52
C GLY A 32 -10.87 13.68 4.70
N PHE A 33 -9.86 13.07 5.34
CA PHE A 33 -8.89 12.25 4.62
C PHE A 33 -9.54 10.98 4.09
N THR A 34 -9.22 10.62 2.85
CA THR A 34 -9.94 9.55 2.12
C THR A 34 -9.19 8.23 2.08
N ALA A 35 -7.92 8.23 2.46
CA ALA A 35 -7.12 7.03 2.61
C ALA A 35 -6.09 7.14 3.73
N LEU A 36 -5.91 6.07 4.51
CA LEU A 36 -4.86 5.93 5.52
C LEU A 36 -3.89 4.82 5.11
N TRP A 37 -2.60 5.16 5.00
CA TRP A 37 -1.57 4.25 4.51
C TRP A 37 -0.61 3.87 5.62
N VAL A 38 -0.38 2.56 5.78
CA VAL A 38 0.55 2.01 6.78
C VAL A 38 1.70 1.23 6.14
N PRO A 39 2.94 1.39 6.63
CA PRO A 39 4.08 0.60 6.17
C PRO A 39 4.05 -0.84 6.69
N ASP A 40 4.73 -1.73 5.98
CA ASP A 40 5.08 -3.06 6.46
C ASP A 40 6.62 -3.23 6.51
N VAL A 41 7.18 -3.03 7.71
CA VAL A 41 8.58 -3.31 8.03
C VAL A 41 8.70 -4.45 9.05
N GLY A 42 7.67 -5.30 9.14
CA GLY A 42 7.59 -6.43 10.06
C GLY A 42 6.47 -6.30 11.10
N GLY A 43 6.23 -7.42 11.81
CA GLY A 43 5.12 -7.59 12.75
C GLY A 43 3.79 -7.93 12.06
N PRO A 44 2.68 -8.01 12.80
CA PRO A 44 1.39 -8.47 12.26
C PRO A 44 0.65 -7.34 11.51
N VAL A 45 0.94 -7.15 10.22
CA VAL A 45 0.41 -6.01 9.44
C VAL A 45 -1.11 -6.04 9.32
N PHE A 46 -1.69 -7.23 9.12
CA PHE A 46 -3.13 -7.41 8.99
C PHE A 46 -3.90 -7.07 10.27
N ASP A 47 -3.36 -7.35 11.46
CA ASP A 47 -3.96 -6.93 12.73
C ASP A 47 -4.05 -5.39 12.86
N SER A 48 -3.08 -4.66 12.30
CA SER A 48 -3.17 -3.20 12.25
C SER A 48 -4.19 -2.71 11.25
N VAL A 49 -4.28 -3.35 10.08
CA VAL A 49 -5.31 -3.02 9.09
C VAL A 49 -6.69 -3.27 9.67
N ASP A 50 -6.89 -4.39 10.36
CA ASP A 50 -8.13 -4.74 11.08
C ASP A 50 -8.52 -3.66 12.10
N ARG A 51 -7.56 -3.25 12.95
CA ARG A 51 -7.78 -2.19 13.94
C ARG A 51 -8.22 -0.87 13.29
N LEU A 52 -7.58 -0.47 12.20
CA LEU A 52 -7.90 0.79 11.52
C LEU A 52 -9.26 0.72 10.81
N LEU A 53 -9.56 -0.41 10.17
CA LEU A 53 -10.86 -0.66 9.55
C LEU A 53 -11.99 -0.66 10.59
N GLY A 54 -11.77 -1.26 11.75
CA GLY A 54 -12.76 -1.28 12.84
C GLY A 54 -12.92 0.05 13.57
N ALA A 55 -11.95 0.96 13.45
CA ALA A 55 -12.00 2.30 14.04
C ALA A 55 -12.61 3.36 13.12
N THR A 56 -12.96 3.00 11.88
CA THR A 56 -13.41 3.94 10.85
C THR A 56 -14.58 3.37 10.05
N GLU A 57 -15.35 4.22 9.38
CA GLU A 57 -16.57 3.79 8.68
C GLU A 57 -16.45 3.79 7.15
N GLN A 58 -15.66 4.69 6.57
CA GLN A 58 -15.68 5.00 5.14
C GLN A 58 -14.28 5.07 4.50
N VAL A 59 -13.29 5.57 5.23
CA VAL A 59 -11.93 5.78 4.75
C VAL A 59 -11.31 4.47 4.27
N VAL A 60 -10.54 4.56 3.20
CA VAL A 60 -9.77 3.42 2.68
C VAL A 60 -8.56 3.19 3.55
N ILE A 61 -8.39 1.98 4.05
CA ILE A 61 -7.14 1.58 4.71
C ILE A 61 -6.26 0.89 3.67
N ALA A 62 -4.99 1.29 3.59
CA ALA A 62 -4.07 0.79 2.58
C ALA A 62 -2.73 0.39 3.18
N THR A 63 -2.13 -0.67 2.64
CA THR A 63 -0.71 -0.94 2.89
C THR A 63 0.14 -0.10 1.94
N GLY A 64 1.03 0.73 2.46
CA GLY A 64 1.94 1.61 1.71
C GLY A 64 3.41 1.37 2.03
N ILE A 65 3.97 0.16 1.92
CA ILE A 65 3.43 -1.02 1.22
C ILE A 65 3.56 -2.27 2.06
N LEU A 66 2.78 -3.31 1.73
CA LEU A 66 2.97 -4.68 2.18
C LEU A 66 4.19 -5.25 1.48
N ASN A 67 5.07 -5.87 2.27
CA ASN A 67 6.33 -6.37 1.78
C ASN A 67 6.19 -7.82 1.31
N LEU A 68 6.28 -8.03 0.00
CA LEU A 68 6.10 -9.37 -0.58
C LEU A 68 7.14 -10.38 -0.09
N TRP A 69 8.26 -9.91 0.47
CA TRP A 69 9.27 -10.78 1.05
C TRP A 69 8.90 -11.25 2.45
N MET A 70 7.92 -10.66 3.12
CA MET A 70 7.56 -11.00 4.51
C MET A 70 6.30 -11.88 4.59
N HIS A 71 5.48 -11.87 3.54
CA HIS A 71 4.20 -12.57 3.51
C HIS A 71 4.12 -13.47 2.28
N THR A 72 3.42 -14.60 2.40
CA THR A 72 3.10 -15.42 1.22
C THR A 72 1.86 -14.88 0.50
N PRO A 73 1.69 -15.15 -0.81
CA PRO A 73 0.46 -14.79 -1.51
C PRO A 73 -0.79 -15.42 -0.88
N ALA A 74 -0.71 -16.68 -0.46
CA ALA A 74 -1.84 -17.40 0.14
C ALA A 74 -2.28 -16.79 1.48
N GLU A 75 -1.33 -16.48 2.36
CA GLU A 75 -1.61 -15.79 3.62
C GLU A 75 -2.22 -14.40 3.37
N THR A 76 -1.70 -13.67 2.39
CA THR A 76 -2.18 -12.33 2.05
C THR A 76 -3.59 -12.35 1.49
N ALA A 77 -3.89 -13.30 0.60
CA ALA A 77 -5.23 -13.47 0.05
C ALA A 77 -6.25 -13.87 1.14
N ALA A 78 -5.88 -14.78 2.03
CA ALA A 78 -6.73 -15.20 3.14
C ALA A 78 -7.05 -14.04 4.10
N ASN A 79 -6.04 -13.27 4.50
CA ASN A 79 -6.26 -12.11 5.37
C ASN A 79 -7.07 -11.01 4.67
N TYR A 80 -6.77 -10.73 3.40
CA TYR A 80 -7.55 -9.78 2.61
C TYR A 80 -9.03 -10.17 2.53
N ALA A 81 -9.32 -11.45 2.28
CA ALA A 81 -10.68 -11.96 2.21
C ALA A 81 -11.40 -11.86 3.56
N ALA A 82 -10.72 -12.18 4.66
CA ALA A 82 -11.28 -12.06 6.01
C ALA A 82 -11.60 -10.60 6.37
N LEU A 83 -10.67 -9.68 6.11
CA LEU A 83 -10.84 -8.26 6.41
C LEU A 83 -11.97 -7.63 5.59
N THR A 84 -12.05 -7.97 4.30
CA THR A 84 -13.12 -7.46 3.43
C THR A 84 -14.49 -8.07 3.76
N ALA A 85 -14.53 -9.31 4.22
CA ALA A 85 -15.76 -9.91 4.74
C ALA A 85 -16.25 -9.25 6.04
N ALA A 86 -15.32 -8.86 6.92
CA ALA A 86 -15.65 -8.23 8.21
C ALA A 86 -16.01 -6.74 8.08
N HIS A 87 -15.28 -5.99 7.25
CA HIS A 87 -15.33 -4.50 7.22
C HIS A 87 -15.84 -3.91 5.91
N GLY A 88 -16.16 -4.77 4.94
CA GLY A 88 -16.53 -4.37 3.58
C GLY A 88 -15.32 -4.01 2.71
N ASP A 89 -15.63 -3.48 1.52
CA ASP A 89 -14.65 -3.19 0.48
C ASP A 89 -13.89 -1.86 0.73
N ARG A 90 -13.11 -1.81 1.81
CA ARG A 90 -12.31 -0.64 2.27
C ARG A 90 -10.81 -0.92 2.44
N PHE A 91 -10.34 -2.14 2.17
CA PHE A 91 -8.92 -2.48 2.25
C PHE A 91 -8.23 -2.47 0.88
N LEU A 92 -7.32 -1.52 0.64
CA LEU A 92 -6.50 -1.44 -0.57
C LEU A 92 -5.12 -2.09 -0.33
N LEU A 93 -4.85 -3.20 -1.02
CA LEU A 93 -3.59 -3.92 -0.87
C LEU A 93 -2.48 -3.28 -1.73
N GLY A 94 -1.68 -2.38 -1.15
CA GLY A 94 -0.45 -1.91 -1.80
C GLY A 94 0.70 -2.87 -1.55
N ILE A 95 1.37 -3.31 -2.62
CA ILE A 95 2.39 -4.37 -2.60
C ILE A 95 3.71 -3.80 -3.10
N GLY A 96 4.82 -4.15 -2.43
CA GLY A 96 6.14 -3.75 -2.86
C GLY A 96 7.24 -4.70 -2.43
N VAL A 97 8.44 -4.38 -2.88
CA VAL A 97 9.66 -5.17 -2.65
C VAL A 97 10.56 -4.58 -1.58
N SER A 98 10.25 -3.40 -1.04
CA SER A 98 11.17 -2.63 -0.18
C SER A 98 12.54 -2.44 -0.85
N HIS A 99 13.64 -2.52 -0.09
CA HIS A 99 15.02 -2.35 -0.54
C HIS A 99 15.94 -3.39 0.11
N ALA A 100 17.03 -3.73 -0.59
CA ALA A 100 17.93 -4.83 -0.22
C ALA A 100 18.48 -4.74 1.21
N PRO A 101 18.98 -3.59 1.72
CA PRO A 101 19.49 -3.51 3.09
C PRO A 101 18.50 -3.98 4.17
N LEU A 102 17.22 -3.67 4.03
CA LEU A 102 16.20 -4.07 5.00
C LEU A 102 15.86 -5.56 4.89
N ILE A 103 15.73 -6.06 3.66
CA ILE A 103 15.33 -7.46 3.42
C ILE A 103 16.47 -8.44 3.73
N ASP A 104 17.68 -8.12 3.29
CA ASP A 104 18.83 -9.01 3.44
C ASP A 104 19.42 -8.98 4.85
N ALA A 105 19.00 -8.04 5.71
CA ALA A 105 19.38 -8.02 7.12
C ALA A 105 18.89 -9.27 7.87
N ALA A 106 17.72 -9.79 7.51
CA ALA A 106 17.17 -11.01 8.09
C ALA A 106 17.68 -12.28 7.39
N GLU A 107 17.79 -12.23 6.06
CA GLU A 107 18.24 -13.36 5.24
C GLU A 107 19.05 -12.87 4.03
N PRO A 108 20.38 -12.98 4.05
CA PRO A 108 21.22 -12.50 2.96
C PRO A 108 20.87 -13.12 1.60
N GLY A 109 20.67 -12.27 0.59
CA GLY A 109 20.36 -12.70 -0.79
C GLY A 109 18.88 -12.98 -1.04
N ARG A 110 18.00 -12.72 -0.08
CA ARG A 110 16.54 -12.81 -0.24
C ARG A 110 16.05 -11.75 -1.23
N TYR A 111 16.59 -10.54 -1.19
CA TYR A 111 16.27 -9.49 -2.15
C TYR A 111 16.91 -9.80 -3.51
N ARG A 112 16.13 -10.39 -4.42
CA ARG A 112 16.62 -10.78 -5.75
C ARG A 112 15.54 -10.67 -6.81
N ARG A 113 15.93 -10.19 -8.01
CA ARG A 113 15.05 -10.13 -9.19
C ARG A 113 13.65 -9.53 -8.87
N PRO A 114 13.55 -8.31 -8.29
CA PRO A 114 12.32 -7.76 -7.74
C PRO A 114 11.13 -7.78 -8.71
N LEU A 115 11.35 -7.47 -10.00
CA LEU A 115 10.28 -7.53 -11.01
C LEU A 115 9.72 -8.95 -11.20
N ALA A 116 10.58 -9.98 -11.17
CA ALA A 116 10.14 -11.36 -11.31
C ALA A 116 9.41 -11.83 -10.04
N ALA A 117 9.94 -11.49 -8.87
CA ALA A 117 9.31 -11.79 -7.58
C ALA A 117 7.92 -11.14 -7.45
N THR A 118 7.76 -9.88 -7.87
CA THR A 118 6.45 -9.24 -7.90
C THR A 118 5.48 -9.95 -8.84
N ARG A 119 5.92 -10.39 -10.04
CA ARG A 119 5.03 -11.15 -10.95
C ARG A 119 4.57 -12.46 -10.33
N GLU A 120 5.49 -13.24 -9.79
CA GLU A 120 5.19 -14.52 -9.13
C GLU A 120 4.24 -14.33 -7.94
N TYR A 121 4.47 -13.28 -7.15
CA TYR A 121 3.59 -12.94 -6.05
C TYR A 121 2.16 -12.61 -6.50
N LEU A 122 2.02 -11.83 -7.58
CA LEU A 122 0.72 -11.50 -8.17
C LEU A 122 0.04 -12.72 -8.79
N ASP A 123 0.79 -13.63 -9.44
CA ASP A 123 0.26 -14.90 -9.93
C ASP A 123 -0.28 -15.75 -8.77
N GLY A 124 0.39 -15.75 -7.62
CA GLY A 124 -0.10 -16.41 -6.40
C GLY A 124 -1.38 -15.79 -5.84
N LEU A 125 -1.52 -14.46 -5.87
CA LEU A 125 -2.76 -13.77 -5.47
C LEU A 125 -3.92 -14.06 -6.43
N ASP A 126 -3.63 -14.18 -7.72
CA ASP A 126 -4.63 -14.49 -8.76
C ASP A 126 -5.09 -15.96 -8.69
N ALA A 127 -4.22 -16.86 -8.23
CA ALA A 127 -4.50 -18.29 -8.07
C ALA A 127 -5.14 -18.67 -6.72
N ALA A 128 -5.20 -17.75 -5.75
CA ALA A 128 -5.83 -17.99 -4.46
C ALA A 128 -7.37 -18.11 -4.59
N ASP A 129 -8.00 -18.72 -3.59
CA ASP A 129 -9.47 -18.86 -3.51
C ASP A 129 -10.00 -18.36 -2.14
N PRO A 130 -10.69 -17.21 -2.07
CA PRO A 130 -10.94 -16.28 -3.19
C PRO A 130 -9.68 -15.50 -3.60
N PRO A 131 -9.57 -15.05 -4.86
CA PRO A 131 -8.43 -14.27 -5.33
C PRO A 131 -8.48 -12.83 -4.80
N VAL A 132 -7.33 -12.17 -4.69
CA VAL A 132 -7.29 -10.72 -4.42
C VAL A 132 -7.57 -9.96 -5.72
N PRO A 133 -8.67 -9.19 -5.81
CA PRO A 133 -9.05 -8.57 -7.07
C PRO A 133 -8.02 -7.53 -7.57
N VAL A 134 -7.81 -7.48 -8.89
CA VAL A 134 -6.90 -6.51 -9.54
C VAL A 134 -7.26 -5.07 -9.17
N GLN A 135 -8.55 -4.76 -9.08
CA GLN A 135 -9.05 -3.44 -8.71
C GLN A 135 -8.83 -3.07 -7.23
N ASN A 136 -8.39 -4.00 -6.39
CA ASN A 136 -8.18 -3.76 -4.96
C ASN A 136 -6.72 -3.95 -4.54
N ARG A 137 -5.80 -3.92 -5.52
CA ARG A 137 -4.36 -3.88 -5.28
C ARG A 137 -3.67 -2.77 -6.08
N VAL A 138 -2.57 -2.24 -5.55
CA VAL A 138 -1.66 -1.31 -6.22
C VAL A 138 -0.21 -1.73 -6.01
N LEU A 139 0.71 -1.30 -6.87
CA LEU A 139 2.13 -1.64 -6.74
C LEU A 139 2.98 -0.44 -6.35
N ALA A 140 3.92 -0.61 -5.44
CA ALA A 140 5.06 0.29 -5.32
C ALA A 140 5.91 0.18 -6.59
N ALA A 141 5.83 1.21 -7.43
CA ALA A 141 6.44 1.23 -8.74
C ALA A 141 7.10 2.59 -9.00
N LEU A 142 8.43 2.58 -9.12
CA LEU A 142 9.23 3.77 -9.44
C LEU A 142 9.77 3.74 -10.87
N GLY A 143 10.35 2.59 -11.27
CA GLY A 143 10.96 2.41 -12.58
C GLY A 143 9.97 1.97 -13.65
N PRO A 144 10.26 2.24 -14.94
CA PRO A 144 9.33 2.04 -16.05
C PRO A 144 8.80 0.60 -16.16
N LYS A 145 9.66 -0.40 -15.95
CA LYS A 145 9.24 -1.81 -15.98
C LYS A 145 8.24 -2.19 -14.88
N MET A 146 8.36 -1.58 -13.70
CA MET A 146 7.42 -1.84 -12.60
C MET A 146 6.13 -1.04 -12.80
N LEU A 147 6.21 0.17 -13.36
CA LEU A 147 5.04 0.96 -13.75
C LEU A 147 4.23 0.25 -14.83
N ALA A 148 4.88 -0.29 -15.85
CA ALA A 148 4.22 -1.10 -16.87
C ALA A 148 3.56 -2.36 -16.29
N LEU A 149 4.18 -3.00 -15.29
CA LEU A 149 3.56 -4.13 -14.58
C LEU A 149 2.32 -3.67 -13.79
N ALA A 150 2.41 -2.53 -13.08
CA ALA A 150 1.30 -1.95 -12.34
C ALA A 150 0.11 -1.62 -13.26
N ALA A 151 0.37 -1.01 -14.42
CA ALA A 151 -0.67 -0.69 -15.39
C ALA A 151 -1.46 -1.91 -15.87
N GLY A 152 -0.82 -3.09 -15.95
CA GLY A 152 -1.44 -4.31 -16.47
C GLY A 152 -1.97 -5.30 -15.43
N ARG A 153 -1.46 -5.26 -14.19
CA ARG A 153 -1.74 -6.30 -13.16
C ARG A 153 -2.26 -5.76 -11.84
N SER A 154 -2.46 -4.45 -11.69
CA SER A 154 -3.05 -3.82 -10.50
C SER A 154 -3.97 -2.68 -10.91
N ARG A 155 -4.65 -2.06 -9.94
CA ARG A 155 -5.45 -0.84 -10.18
C ARG A 155 -4.57 0.38 -10.49
N GLY A 156 -3.27 0.30 -10.18
CA GLY A 156 -2.35 1.41 -10.35
C GLY A 156 -1.07 1.28 -9.53
N ALA A 157 -0.38 2.40 -9.40
CA ALA A 157 0.90 2.51 -8.71
C ALA A 157 0.85 3.47 -7.51
N HIS A 158 1.62 3.15 -6.48
CA HIS A 158 1.89 3.97 -5.30
C HIS A 158 3.41 4.23 -5.19
N PRO A 159 3.96 5.22 -5.91
CA PRO A 159 5.36 5.60 -5.75
C PRO A 159 5.58 6.32 -4.42
N TYR A 160 6.72 6.05 -3.78
CA TYR A 160 7.08 6.58 -2.47
C TYR A 160 8.30 7.50 -2.57
N LEU A 161 8.27 8.63 -1.84
CA LEU A 161 9.35 9.61 -1.76
C LEU A 161 9.81 10.12 -3.14
N THR A 162 8.85 10.56 -3.95
CA THR A 162 9.09 10.97 -5.35
C THR A 162 8.89 12.45 -5.57
N THR A 163 9.47 13.00 -6.63
CA THR A 163 9.27 14.41 -7.01
C THR A 163 8.05 14.58 -7.92
N PRO A 164 7.54 15.82 -8.09
CA PRO A 164 6.50 16.11 -9.08
C PRO A 164 6.89 15.70 -10.52
N GLU A 165 8.16 15.85 -10.91
CA GLU A 165 8.67 15.46 -12.24
C GLU A 165 8.63 13.94 -12.43
N HIS A 166 8.98 13.18 -11.38
CA HIS A 166 8.82 11.72 -11.40
C HIS A 166 7.35 11.34 -11.55
N THR A 167 6.45 12.00 -10.79
CA THR A 167 5.01 11.76 -10.86
C THR A 167 4.46 12.01 -12.28
N ALA A 168 4.88 13.10 -12.93
CA ALA A 168 4.49 13.38 -14.32
C ALA A 168 5.00 12.30 -15.29
N SER A 169 6.24 11.84 -15.11
CA SER A 169 6.82 10.75 -15.91
C SER A 169 6.09 9.42 -15.68
N ALA A 170 5.76 9.10 -14.43
CA ALA A 170 5.01 7.90 -14.07
C ALA A 170 3.59 7.92 -14.66
N ARG A 171 2.94 9.09 -14.69
CA ARG A 171 1.64 9.26 -15.36
C ARG A 171 1.72 8.98 -16.86
N ALA A 172 2.77 9.44 -17.54
CA ALA A 172 2.97 9.16 -18.95
C ALA A 172 3.13 7.65 -19.23
N GLU A 173 3.87 6.95 -18.37
CA GLU A 173 4.09 5.49 -18.50
C GLU A 173 2.82 4.67 -18.18
N LEU A 174 2.05 5.06 -17.16
CA LEU A 174 0.81 4.35 -16.78
C LEU A 174 -0.35 4.58 -17.74
N GLY A 175 -0.36 5.71 -18.45
CA GLY A 175 -1.50 6.17 -19.23
C GLY A 175 -2.62 6.74 -18.35
N ALA A 176 -3.82 6.92 -18.93
CA ALA A 176 -4.93 7.61 -18.27
C ALA A 176 -5.78 6.74 -17.33
N GLY A 177 -5.73 5.41 -17.47
CA GLY A 177 -6.62 4.49 -16.76
C GLY A 177 -6.17 4.18 -15.32
N PRO A 178 -4.97 3.60 -15.11
CA PRO A 178 -4.51 3.20 -13.78
C PRO A 178 -4.37 4.38 -12.82
N LEU A 179 -4.63 4.12 -11.53
CA LEU A 179 -4.38 5.07 -10.47
C LEU A 179 -2.87 5.37 -10.35
N LEU A 180 -2.56 6.60 -9.97
CA LEU A 180 -1.23 7.01 -9.53
C LEU A 180 -1.42 7.73 -8.20
N LEU A 181 -0.89 7.13 -7.15
CA LEU A 181 -1.09 7.54 -5.76
C LEU A 181 0.28 7.90 -5.19
N PRO A 182 0.89 9.04 -5.58
CA PRO A 182 2.23 9.37 -5.12
C PRO A 182 2.22 9.77 -3.65
N GLU A 183 3.13 9.20 -2.87
CA GLU A 183 3.49 9.77 -1.58
C GLU A 183 4.46 10.94 -1.81
N GLN A 184 4.19 12.04 -1.10
CA GLN A 184 4.93 13.29 -1.16
C GLN A 184 5.20 13.73 0.28
N GLY A 185 6.48 13.73 0.66
CA GLY A 185 6.91 14.27 1.94
C GLY A 185 6.65 15.77 1.98
N VAL A 186 5.95 16.24 3.01
CA VAL A 186 5.70 17.67 3.25
C VAL A 186 6.38 18.12 4.53
N VAL A 187 6.94 19.32 4.50
CA VAL A 187 7.44 20.01 5.69
C VAL A 187 6.51 21.18 5.94
N LEU A 188 5.89 21.22 7.13
CA LEU A 188 5.15 22.40 7.54
C LEU A 188 6.15 23.51 7.84
N SER A 189 6.12 24.56 7.03
CA SER A 189 6.95 25.73 7.19
C SER A 189 6.06 26.98 7.24
N THR A 190 6.37 27.90 8.13
CA THR A 190 5.85 29.28 8.06
C THR A 190 6.73 30.17 7.19
N ASP A 191 7.89 29.68 6.74
CA ASP A 191 8.76 30.34 5.79
C ASP A 191 8.24 30.08 4.36
N PRO A 192 7.79 31.11 3.63
CA PRO A 192 7.32 30.98 2.26
C PRO A 192 8.46 30.85 1.22
N ALA A 193 9.73 30.92 1.63
CA ALA A 193 10.92 30.90 0.77
C ALA A 193 11.52 29.51 0.56
#